data_AF-A0A672UNS8-F1
#
_entry.id   AF-A0A672UNS8-F1
#
_cell.length_a   1.000
_cell.length_b   1.000
_cell.length_c   1.000
_cell.angle_alpha   90.00
_cell.angle_beta   90.00
_cell.angle_gamma   90.00
#
_symmetry.space_group_name_H-M   'P 1'
#
loop_
_entity.id
_entity.type
_entity.pdbx_description
1 polymer ?
#
loop_
_entity_poly.entity_id
_entity_poly.type
_entity_poly.pdbx_seq_one_letter_code
_entity_poly.pdbx_strand_id
1 'polypeptide(L)'
;MTEKNIKECQKSLDFVLGWFAKPIFIDGDYPESMKSNLSSLLPEFSEIEKKYIKGTADFFALSFGATLSFQLLDSHMKFQQLESISLRQLLYWISSEYNNPEIFIVENSWFVSGSTKRDDAKYIYYLKKFIMETLKAIRYDGVNVFGYTVWSLLDGFEWHRGYSIRRGLFYVDFQSHDKKLMPKSSVLFYQKLIEKNGFPPLPENQPIEDIFPCGFAWGIVDNYIQWLDGFDMVEV
;
A
#
# COMPACT_ATOMS: atom_id res chain seq x y z
N MET A 1 -21.40 1.93 0.56
CA MET A 1 -20.85 1.96 1.94
C MET A 1 -21.74 2.89 2.76
N THR A 2 -22.22 2.47 3.92
CA THR A 2 -23.09 3.32 4.76
C THR A 2 -22.25 4.35 5.51
N GLU A 3 -22.85 5.47 5.92
CA GLU A 3 -22.17 6.49 6.73
C GLU A 3 -21.62 5.91 8.05
N LYS A 4 -22.36 4.96 8.64
CA LYS A 4 -21.91 4.18 9.79
C LYS A 4 -20.58 3.47 9.52
N ASN A 5 -20.47 2.74 8.41
CA ASN A 5 -19.24 2.00 8.10
C ASN A 5 -18.05 2.96 7.87
N ILE A 6 -18.28 4.13 7.29
CA ILE A 6 -17.24 5.16 7.13
C ILE A 6 -16.74 5.64 8.49
N LYS A 7 -17.64 5.89 9.46
CA LYS A 7 -17.26 6.28 10.82
C LYS A 7 -16.46 5.19 11.54
N GLU A 8 -16.83 3.91 11.36
CA GLU A 8 -16.06 2.80 11.93
C GLU A 8 -14.67 2.64 11.27
N CYS A 9 -14.55 2.89 9.95
CA CYS A 9 -13.24 2.97 9.28
C CYS A 9 -12.38 4.11 9.83
N GLN A 10 -12.96 5.30 10.05
CA GLN A 10 -12.24 6.42 10.66
C GLN A 10 -11.76 6.06 12.07
N LYS A 11 -12.64 5.46 12.88
CA LYS A 11 -12.30 4.99 14.22
C LYS A 11 -11.18 3.95 14.20
N SER A 12 -11.19 3.03 13.23
CA SER A 12 -10.11 2.08 13.01
C SER A 12 -8.76 2.77 12.77
N LEU A 13 -8.73 3.84 11.95
CA LEU A 13 -7.50 4.60 11.69
C LEU A 13 -7.06 5.42 12.92
N ASP A 14 -8.00 5.99 13.66
CA ASP A 14 -7.70 6.70 14.91
C ASP A 14 -7.04 5.77 15.95
N PHE A 15 -7.52 4.54 16.09
CA PHE A 15 -7.00 3.59 17.09
C PHE A 15 -5.63 3.01 16.76
N VAL A 16 -5.17 3.14 15.52
CA VAL A 16 -3.89 2.59 15.06
C VAL A 16 -2.89 3.70 14.77
N LEU A 17 -3.24 4.61 13.87
CA LEU A 17 -2.36 5.69 13.43
C LEU A 17 -2.61 6.97 14.25
N GLY A 18 -3.88 7.36 14.42
CA GLY A 18 -4.26 8.57 15.15
C GLY A 18 -3.83 8.57 16.62
N TRP A 19 -3.70 7.39 17.23
CA TRP A 19 -3.25 7.22 18.62
C TRP A 19 -1.93 7.96 18.85
N PHE A 20 -0.98 7.84 17.92
CA PHE A 20 0.31 8.52 18.01
C PHE A 20 0.35 9.79 17.15
N ALA A 21 -0.23 9.74 15.95
CA ALA A 21 -0.11 10.83 14.99
C ALA A 21 -0.87 12.09 15.41
N LYS A 22 -2.10 11.98 15.94
CA LYS A 22 -2.88 13.18 16.30
C LYS A 22 -2.21 14.01 17.42
N PRO A 23 -1.75 13.42 18.54
CA PRO A 23 -1.02 14.18 19.55
C PRO A 23 0.19 14.93 18.97
N ILE A 24 0.96 14.29 18.08
CA ILE A 24 2.18 14.87 17.51
C ILE A 24 1.86 15.96 16.48
N PHE A 25 0.91 15.73 15.56
CA PHE A 25 0.74 16.59 14.38
C PHE A 25 -0.38 17.63 14.50
N ILE A 26 -1.33 17.50 15.45
CA ILE A 26 -2.52 18.37 15.51
C ILE A 26 -2.52 19.27 16.75
N ASP A 27 -2.78 18.69 17.92
CA ASP A 27 -3.16 19.44 19.12
C ASP A 27 -2.57 18.92 20.43
N GLY A 28 -1.75 17.87 20.41
CA GLY A 28 -1.12 17.34 21.62
C GLY A 28 -1.97 16.34 22.39
N ASP A 29 -3.20 16.07 21.96
CA ASP A 29 -4.14 15.19 22.67
C ASP A 29 -4.57 13.99 21.84
N TYR A 30 -5.09 12.94 22.50
CA TYR A 30 -5.57 11.74 21.85
C TYR A 30 -6.82 11.99 20.99
N PRO A 31 -7.10 11.14 19.97
CA PRO A 31 -8.36 11.20 19.23
C PRO A 31 -9.60 11.10 20.12
N GLU A 32 -10.63 11.90 19.80
CA GLU A 32 -11.91 11.89 20.53
C GLU A 32 -12.59 10.51 20.51
N SER A 33 -12.43 9.79 19.40
CA SER A 33 -12.94 8.43 19.24
C SER A 33 -12.30 7.43 20.22
N MET A 34 -11.03 7.65 20.61
CA MET A 34 -10.33 6.86 21.62
C MET A 34 -10.74 7.29 23.04
N LYS A 35 -10.74 8.60 23.32
CA LYS A 35 -11.13 9.14 24.65
C LYS A 35 -12.53 8.67 25.05
N SER A 36 -13.49 8.75 24.12
CA SER A 36 -14.87 8.30 24.36
C SER A 36 -15.03 6.79 24.58
N ASN A 37 -14.15 5.96 24.02
CA ASN A 37 -14.30 4.51 24.06
C ASN A 37 -13.47 3.84 25.16
N LEU A 38 -12.28 4.37 25.45
CA LEU A 38 -11.37 3.82 26.46
C LEU A 38 -11.57 4.46 27.84
N SER A 39 -12.10 5.69 27.89
CA SER A 39 -12.40 6.45 29.11
C SER A 39 -11.31 6.26 30.18
N SER A 40 -11.59 5.56 31.28
CA SER A 40 -10.70 5.37 32.42
C SER A 40 -9.43 4.55 32.13
N LEU A 41 -9.35 3.83 31.02
CA LEU A 41 -8.16 3.06 30.65
C LEU A 41 -7.11 3.90 29.92
N LEU A 42 -7.50 5.06 29.37
CA LEU A 42 -6.61 5.94 28.63
C LEU A 42 -6.07 7.04 29.58
N PRO A 43 -4.74 7.15 29.76
CA PRO A 43 -4.18 8.25 30.53
C PRO A 43 -4.53 9.60 29.93
N GLU A 44 -4.64 10.62 30.78
CA GLU A 44 -4.92 11.99 30.34
C GLU A 44 -3.62 12.80 30.23
N PHE A 45 -3.47 13.57 29.16
CA PHE A 45 -2.41 14.57 29.07
C PHE A 45 -2.81 15.85 29.81
N SER A 46 -1.90 16.39 30.60
CA SER A 46 -2.02 17.76 31.11
C SER A 46 -1.86 18.78 29.97
N GLU A 47 -2.36 20.00 30.18
CA GLU A 47 -2.23 21.08 29.18
C GLU A 47 -0.78 21.47 28.86
N ILE A 48 0.16 21.19 29.78
CA ILE A 48 1.59 21.42 29.55
C ILE A 48 2.16 20.32 28.64
N GLU A 49 1.79 19.06 28.87
CA GLU A 49 2.24 17.92 28.05
C GLU A 49 1.70 17.99 26.63
N LYS A 50 0.43 18.37 26.44
CA LYS A 50 -0.15 18.57 25.09
C LYS A 50 0.68 19.57 24.28
N LYS A 51 1.05 20.70 24.89
CA LYS A 51 1.91 21.71 24.25
C LYS A 51 3.33 21.22 24.00
N TYR A 52 3.85 20.36 24.87
CA TYR A 52 5.19 19.80 24.75
C TYR A 52 5.29 18.78 23.60
N ILE A 53 4.23 18.00 23.34
CA ILE A 53 4.19 16.94 22.31
C ILE A 53 3.79 17.49 20.94
N LYS A 54 2.90 18.49 20.90
CA LYS A 54 2.46 19.07 19.63
C LYS A 54 3.64 19.65 18.85
N GLY A 55 3.78 19.21 17.60
CA GLY A 55 4.78 19.70 16.66
C GLY A 55 6.19 19.14 16.89
N THR A 56 6.34 18.02 17.60
CA THR A 56 7.66 17.40 17.86
C THR A 56 8.17 16.50 16.75
N ALA A 57 7.70 16.69 15.52
CA ALA A 57 8.16 15.95 14.35
C ALA A 57 8.25 16.89 13.14
N ASP A 58 9.43 16.94 12.51
CA ASP A 58 9.69 17.80 11.35
C ASP A 58 8.99 17.30 10.07
N PHE A 59 8.71 16.00 9.99
CA PHE A 59 8.00 15.35 8.89
C PHE A 59 7.26 14.10 9.36
N PHE A 60 6.34 13.60 8.55
CA PHE A 60 5.57 12.39 8.81
C PHE A 60 6.31 11.14 8.33
N ALA A 61 6.90 10.39 9.25
CA ALA A 61 7.54 9.10 8.97
C ALA A 61 6.52 7.97 8.91
N LEU A 62 6.21 7.48 7.71
CA LEU A 62 5.22 6.41 7.49
C LEU A 62 5.87 5.03 7.35
N SER A 63 5.52 4.10 8.24
CA SER A 63 5.72 2.66 8.01
C SER A 63 4.42 2.05 7.47
N PHE A 64 4.51 1.42 6.30
CA PHE A 64 3.39 0.70 5.68
C PHE A 64 3.89 -0.56 4.99
N GLY A 65 3.54 -1.73 5.53
CA GLY A 65 3.93 -3.01 4.98
C GLY A 65 3.41 -4.17 5.80
N ALA A 66 3.99 -5.35 5.59
CA ALA A 66 3.55 -6.59 6.23
C ALA A 66 3.82 -6.70 7.75
N THR A 67 4.28 -5.63 8.39
CA THR A 67 4.55 -5.57 9.84
C THR A 67 3.25 -5.56 10.62
N LEU A 68 2.38 -4.57 10.39
CA LEU A 68 1.05 -4.52 11.01
C LEU A 68 -0.02 -5.14 10.10
N SER A 69 0.04 -4.88 8.80
CA SER A 69 -1.01 -5.27 7.87
C SER A 69 -1.19 -6.79 7.78
N PHE A 70 -2.40 -7.27 8.03
CA PHE A 70 -2.84 -8.67 8.05
C PHE A 70 -2.11 -9.54 9.06
N GLN A 71 -1.46 -8.95 10.08
CA GLN A 71 -0.65 -9.73 11.02
C GLN A 71 -0.77 -9.31 12.47
N LEU A 72 -0.32 -8.10 12.82
CA LEU A 72 -0.23 -7.66 14.22
C LEU A 72 -1.37 -6.71 14.61
N LEU A 73 -2.22 -6.31 13.65
CA LEU A 73 -3.40 -5.51 13.92
C LEU A 73 -4.43 -6.34 14.70
N ASP A 74 -4.82 -5.83 15.87
CA ASP A 74 -5.90 -6.41 16.68
C ASP A 74 -7.21 -6.41 15.88
N SER A 75 -7.88 -7.56 15.84
CA SER A 75 -9.14 -7.73 15.13
C SER A 75 -10.27 -6.82 15.63
N HIS A 76 -10.27 -6.47 16.91
CA HIS A 76 -11.25 -5.58 17.52
C HIS A 76 -11.04 -4.13 17.07
N MET A 77 -9.79 -3.72 16.79
CA MET A 77 -9.46 -2.37 16.29
C MET A 77 -9.88 -2.15 14.84
N LYS A 78 -10.31 -3.20 14.11
CA LYS A 78 -10.91 -3.05 12.77
C LYS A 78 -12.37 -2.61 12.79
N PHE A 79 -13.04 -2.66 13.95
CA PHE A 79 -14.45 -2.30 14.10
C PHE A 79 -15.38 -2.95 13.04
N GLN A 80 -15.17 -4.25 12.80
CA GLN A 80 -15.91 -5.07 11.81
C GLN A 80 -15.77 -4.60 10.35
N GLN A 81 -14.76 -3.78 10.05
CA GLN A 81 -14.46 -3.33 8.68
C GLN A 81 -13.41 -4.24 8.02
N LEU A 82 -13.30 -4.09 6.70
CA LEU A 82 -12.32 -4.83 5.91
C LEU A 82 -10.96 -4.13 5.93
N GLU A 83 -9.91 -4.91 6.09
CA GLU A 83 -8.54 -4.43 5.96
C GLU A 83 -8.14 -4.35 4.48
N SER A 84 -7.41 -3.29 4.11
CA SER A 84 -6.99 -3.03 2.73
C SER A 84 -5.52 -2.61 2.67
N ILE A 85 -4.82 -3.05 1.62
CA ILE A 85 -3.44 -2.66 1.31
C ILE A 85 -3.35 -1.39 0.42
N SER A 86 -4.35 -0.52 0.50
CA SER A 86 -4.46 0.67 -0.36
C SER A 86 -3.57 1.82 0.13
N LEU A 87 -2.29 1.81 -0.26
CA LEU A 87 -1.32 2.84 0.15
C LEU A 87 -1.72 4.25 -0.33
N ARG A 88 -2.25 4.39 -1.56
CA ARG A 88 -2.69 5.70 -2.09
C ARG A 88 -3.76 6.35 -1.22
N GLN A 89 -4.78 5.59 -0.83
CA GLN A 89 -5.86 6.10 0.02
C GLN A 89 -5.36 6.44 1.42
N LEU A 90 -4.44 5.65 1.98
CA LEU A 90 -3.81 5.98 3.26
C LEU A 90 -2.99 7.28 3.18
N LEU A 91 -2.18 7.45 2.15
CA LEU A 91 -1.41 8.69 1.93
C LEU A 91 -2.32 9.91 1.80
N TYR A 92 -3.41 9.78 1.03
CA TYR A 92 -4.42 10.84 0.93
C TYR A 92 -5.11 11.15 2.26
N TRP A 93 -5.43 10.11 3.05
CA TRP A 93 -6.01 10.28 4.38
C TRP A 93 -5.05 11.03 5.31
N ILE A 94 -3.78 10.62 5.37
CA ILE A 94 -2.72 11.31 6.17
C ILE A 94 -2.62 12.77 5.74
N SER A 95 -2.59 13.03 4.43
CA SER A 95 -2.56 14.39 3.89
C SER A 95 -3.76 15.23 4.31
N SER A 96 -4.95 14.62 4.38
CA SER A 96 -6.19 15.32 4.71
C SER A 96 -6.29 15.59 6.22
N GLU A 97 -5.93 14.62 7.05
CA GLU A 97 -6.04 14.70 8.51
C GLU A 97 -4.97 15.59 9.14
N TYR A 98 -3.74 15.53 8.64
CA TYR A 98 -2.57 16.15 9.29
C TYR A 98 -2.04 17.39 8.54
N ASN A 99 -2.92 18.12 7.88
CA ASN A 99 -2.63 19.40 7.21
C ASN A 99 -1.55 19.30 6.10
N ASN A 100 -1.60 18.23 5.30
CA ASN A 100 -0.68 17.96 4.18
C ASN A 100 0.81 18.04 4.58
N PRO A 101 1.27 17.20 5.53
CA PRO A 101 2.65 17.23 5.98
C PRO A 101 3.59 16.68 4.90
N GLU A 102 4.89 16.97 5.03
CA GLU A 102 5.91 16.22 4.29
C GLU A 102 5.93 14.76 4.76
N ILE A 103 5.80 13.81 3.84
CA ILE A 103 5.75 12.38 4.14
C ILE A 103 7.02 11.69 3.64
N PHE A 104 7.68 10.96 4.54
CA PHE A 104 8.75 10.04 4.19
C PHE A 104 8.31 8.61 4.50
N ILE A 105 8.27 7.75 3.48
CA ILE A 105 7.94 6.34 3.69
C ILE A 105 9.21 5.62 4.20
N VAL A 106 9.29 5.42 5.52
CA VAL A 106 10.46 4.82 6.20
C VAL A 106 10.51 3.30 6.08
N GLU A 107 9.39 2.66 5.79
CA GLU A 107 9.31 1.22 5.61
C GLU A 107 8.18 0.88 4.65
N ASN A 108 8.51 0.28 3.51
CA ASN A 108 7.51 -0.32 2.63
C ASN A 108 8.03 -1.54 1.89
N SER A 109 7.22 -2.60 1.87
CA SER A 109 7.37 -3.79 1.02
C SER A 109 6.33 -4.86 1.39
N TRP A 110 6.52 -6.06 0.82
CA TRP A 110 5.83 -7.27 1.23
C TRP A 110 6.81 -8.36 1.72
N PHE A 111 6.33 -9.58 1.85
CA PHE A 111 7.15 -10.75 2.20
C PHE A 111 6.89 -11.93 1.27
N VAL A 112 7.85 -12.83 1.22
CA VAL A 112 7.74 -14.16 0.58
C VAL A 112 7.97 -15.26 1.60
N SER A 113 7.68 -16.50 1.22
CA SER A 113 7.97 -17.68 2.06
C SER A 113 9.48 -17.78 2.33
N GLY A 114 9.85 -18.29 3.50
CA GLY A 114 11.25 -18.56 3.88
C GLY A 114 11.96 -19.55 2.94
N SER A 115 11.21 -20.35 2.18
CA SER A 115 11.73 -21.22 1.12
C SER A 115 12.09 -20.48 -0.18
N THR A 116 11.59 -19.25 -0.37
CA THR A 116 11.89 -18.44 -1.56
C THR A 116 13.32 -17.94 -1.49
N LYS A 117 14.13 -18.26 -2.50
CA LYS A 117 15.54 -17.87 -2.57
C LYS A 117 15.72 -16.57 -3.33
N ARG A 118 16.16 -16.66 -4.60
CA ARG A 118 16.52 -15.51 -5.43
C ARG A 118 15.43 -15.04 -6.38
N ASP A 119 14.47 -15.91 -6.70
CA ASP A 119 13.34 -15.55 -7.55
C ASP A 119 12.12 -15.20 -6.69
N ASP A 120 11.82 -13.91 -6.60
CA ASP A 120 10.82 -13.33 -5.70
C ASP A 120 9.78 -12.49 -6.46
N ALA A 121 9.25 -13.01 -7.58
CA ALA A 121 8.26 -12.35 -8.42
C ALA A 121 7.05 -11.77 -7.65
N LYS A 122 6.57 -12.48 -6.61
CA LYS A 122 5.50 -11.97 -5.73
C LYS A 122 5.92 -10.67 -5.04
N TYR A 123 7.14 -10.61 -4.51
CA TYR A 123 7.66 -9.41 -3.84
C TYR A 123 7.75 -8.25 -4.83
N ILE A 124 8.26 -8.48 -6.05
CA ILE A 124 8.33 -7.47 -7.12
C ILE A 124 6.94 -6.90 -7.43
N TYR A 125 5.93 -7.75 -7.57
CA TYR A 125 4.56 -7.30 -7.86
C TYR A 125 4.04 -6.32 -6.80
N TYR A 126 4.18 -6.66 -5.52
CA TYR A 126 3.75 -5.79 -4.43
C TYR A 126 4.57 -4.50 -4.36
N LEU A 127 5.89 -4.61 -4.51
CA LEU A 127 6.78 -3.45 -4.51
C LEU A 127 6.41 -2.48 -5.65
N LYS A 128 6.26 -2.99 -6.88
CA LYS A 128 5.83 -2.20 -8.05
C LYS A 128 4.47 -1.55 -7.78
N LYS A 129 3.51 -2.30 -7.22
CA LYS A 129 2.17 -1.77 -6.89
C LYS A 129 2.26 -0.63 -5.89
N PHE A 130 2.99 -0.78 -4.79
CA PHE A 130 3.10 0.26 -3.77
C PHE A 130 3.75 1.54 -4.31
N ILE A 131 4.86 1.41 -5.05
CA ILE A 131 5.51 2.58 -5.67
C ILE A 131 4.57 3.27 -6.67
N MET A 132 3.82 2.50 -7.48
CA MET A 132 2.82 3.07 -8.39
C MET A 132 1.71 3.81 -7.64
N GLU A 133 1.23 3.29 -6.52
CA GLU A 133 0.22 3.96 -5.69
C GLU A 133 0.78 5.23 -5.03
N THR A 134 2.04 5.22 -4.58
CA THR A 134 2.74 6.43 -4.11
C THR A 134 2.86 7.47 -5.22
N LEU A 135 3.26 7.06 -6.44
CA LEU A 135 3.36 7.96 -7.58
C LEU A 135 2.01 8.59 -7.94
N LYS A 136 0.92 7.82 -7.86
CA LYS A 136 -0.44 8.35 -8.04
C LYS A 136 -0.82 9.34 -6.95
N ALA A 137 -0.48 9.07 -5.69
CA ALA A 137 -0.73 10.00 -4.58
C ALA A 137 -0.03 11.36 -4.81
N ILE A 138 1.23 11.32 -5.26
CA ILE A 138 1.99 12.54 -5.59
C ILE A 138 1.36 13.26 -6.80
N ARG A 139 1.08 12.54 -7.90
CA ARG A 139 0.71 13.15 -9.19
C ARG A 139 -0.74 13.58 -9.29
N TYR A 140 -1.66 12.83 -8.68
CA TYR A 140 -3.10 13.03 -8.83
C TYR A 140 -3.78 13.53 -7.57
N ASP A 141 -3.22 13.24 -6.39
CA ASP A 141 -3.86 13.58 -5.11
C ASP A 141 -3.16 14.73 -4.38
N GLY A 142 -2.01 15.21 -4.90
CA GLY A 142 -1.27 16.35 -4.34
C GLY A 142 -0.54 16.06 -3.02
N VAL A 143 -0.38 14.78 -2.65
CA VAL A 143 0.25 14.38 -1.40
C VAL A 143 1.77 14.61 -1.47
N ASN A 144 2.32 15.29 -0.46
CA ASN A 144 3.74 15.67 -0.41
C ASN A 144 4.65 14.54 0.08
N VAL A 145 4.82 13.49 -0.74
CA VAL A 145 5.78 12.40 -0.44
C VAL A 145 7.15 12.74 -1.03
N PHE A 146 8.19 12.85 -0.20
CA PHE A 146 9.54 13.23 -0.63
C PHE A 146 10.58 12.10 -0.58
N GLY A 147 10.25 10.96 0.04
CA GLY A 147 11.18 9.83 0.12
C GLY A 147 10.50 8.48 0.33
N TYR A 148 11.23 7.42 -0.06
CA TYR A 148 10.74 6.05 -0.07
C TYR A 148 11.83 5.05 0.31
N THR A 149 11.56 4.22 1.30
CA THR A 149 12.48 3.18 1.78
C THR A 149 11.89 1.80 1.53
N VAL A 150 12.57 1.02 0.68
CA VAL A 150 12.24 -0.40 0.50
C VAL A 150 12.76 -1.19 1.70
N TRP A 151 11.87 -1.97 2.30
CA TRP A 151 12.23 -2.86 3.40
C TRP A 151 12.30 -4.33 2.95
N SER A 152 13.33 -5.11 3.21
CA SER A 152 14.59 -4.78 3.86
C SER A 152 15.72 -4.89 2.85
N LEU A 153 16.91 -4.42 3.25
CA LEU A 153 18.12 -4.63 2.46
C LEU A 153 18.41 -6.13 2.28
N LEU A 154 18.48 -6.90 3.37
CA LEU A 154 18.76 -8.33 3.35
C LEU A 154 17.76 -9.14 4.16
N ASP A 155 17.71 -10.44 3.89
CA ASP A 155 16.93 -11.39 4.69
C ASP A 155 17.48 -11.49 6.12
N GLY A 156 16.58 -11.53 7.10
CA GLY A 156 16.95 -11.59 8.51
C GLY A 156 15.93 -12.35 9.37
N PHE A 157 16.01 -12.11 10.67
CA PHE A 157 15.04 -12.60 11.64
C PHE A 157 13.79 -11.73 11.63
N GLU A 158 12.63 -12.31 11.34
CA GLU A 158 11.35 -11.61 11.13
C GLU A 158 10.44 -11.71 12.37
N TRP A 159 10.99 -11.34 13.52
CA TRP A 159 10.26 -11.23 14.79
C TRP A 159 9.53 -12.54 15.18
N HIS A 160 8.23 -12.47 15.49
CA HIS A 160 7.42 -13.64 15.86
C HIS A 160 7.31 -14.67 14.72
N ARG A 161 7.63 -14.31 13.47
CA ARG A 161 7.65 -15.24 12.33
C ARG A 161 9.00 -15.95 12.17
N GLY A 162 10.02 -15.59 12.95
CA GLY A 162 11.35 -16.20 12.87
C GLY A 162 11.93 -16.12 11.46
N TYR A 163 12.37 -17.25 10.91
CA TYR A 163 12.91 -17.35 9.54
C TYR A 163 11.92 -17.97 8.53
N SER A 164 10.64 -18.06 8.90
CA SER A 164 9.60 -18.66 8.04
C SER A 164 9.18 -17.77 6.86
N ILE A 165 9.59 -16.50 6.87
CA ILE A 165 9.37 -15.54 5.80
C ILE A 165 10.67 -14.78 5.48
N ARG A 166 10.69 -14.10 4.34
CA ARG A 166 11.81 -13.28 3.86
C ARG A 166 11.30 -11.97 3.29
N ARG A 167 11.98 -10.86 3.60
CA ARG A 167 11.64 -9.50 3.13
C ARG A 167 12.80 -8.78 2.43
N GLY A 168 13.99 -9.37 2.44
CA GLY A 168 15.19 -8.73 1.92
C GLY A 168 15.22 -8.67 0.42
N LEU A 169 15.81 -7.61 -0.13
CA LEU A 169 16.24 -7.55 -1.53
C LEU A 169 17.40 -8.53 -1.79
N PHE A 170 18.27 -8.75 -0.80
CA PHE A 170 19.33 -9.75 -0.87
C PHE A 170 18.97 -11.04 -0.14
N TYR A 171 19.08 -12.16 -0.83
CA TYR A 171 18.97 -13.49 -0.26
C TYR A 171 20.19 -13.80 0.59
N VAL A 172 19.95 -14.32 1.79
CA VAL A 172 20.98 -14.83 2.71
C VAL A 172 20.69 -16.29 3.02
N ASP A 173 21.67 -17.14 2.75
CA ASP A 173 21.66 -18.52 3.23
C ASP A 173 22.13 -18.56 4.68
N PHE A 174 21.20 -18.79 5.61
CA PHE A 174 21.49 -18.80 7.05
C PHE A 174 22.28 -20.05 7.49
N GLN A 175 22.32 -21.10 6.67
CA GLN A 175 23.10 -22.32 6.96
C GLN A 175 24.56 -22.20 6.48
N SER A 176 24.81 -21.31 5.51
CA SER A 176 26.16 -21.00 5.03
C SER A 176 26.95 -20.22 6.09
N HIS A 177 28.23 -20.58 6.27
CA HIS A 177 29.15 -19.85 7.14
C HIS A 177 29.44 -18.43 6.61
N ASP A 178 29.48 -18.26 5.28
CA ASP A 178 29.86 -17.01 4.62
C ASP A 178 28.73 -15.95 4.61
N LYS A 179 27.46 -16.37 4.71
CA LYS A 179 26.27 -15.50 4.66
C LYS A 179 26.30 -14.46 3.54
N LYS A 180 26.81 -14.86 2.36
CA LYS A 180 26.95 -13.98 1.19
C LYS A 180 25.60 -13.38 0.78
N LEU A 181 25.62 -12.08 0.47
CA LEU A 181 24.46 -11.36 -0.05
C LEU A 181 24.27 -11.71 -1.53
N MET A 182 23.22 -12.46 -1.84
CA MET A 182 22.90 -12.85 -3.22
C MET A 182 21.72 -12.02 -3.73
N PRO A 183 21.90 -11.21 -4.79
CA PRO A 183 20.82 -10.35 -5.27
C PRO A 183 19.64 -11.19 -5.77
N LYS A 184 18.43 -10.84 -5.31
CA LYS A 184 17.17 -11.39 -5.81
C LYS A 184 16.72 -10.67 -7.09
N SER A 185 15.70 -11.19 -7.75
CA SER A 185 15.06 -10.55 -8.90
C SER A 185 14.58 -9.12 -8.57
N SER A 186 14.12 -8.89 -7.33
CA SER A 186 13.71 -7.56 -6.84
C SER A 186 14.82 -6.51 -6.78
N VAL A 187 16.08 -6.89 -6.59
CA VAL A 187 17.23 -5.97 -6.66
C VAL A 187 17.34 -5.36 -8.05
N LEU A 188 17.28 -6.20 -9.09
CA LEU A 188 17.39 -5.76 -10.47
C LEU A 188 16.22 -4.85 -10.87
N PHE A 189 15.03 -5.16 -10.38
CA PHE A 189 13.86 -4.30 -10.58
C PHE A 189 14.06 -2.93 -9.90
N TYR A 190 14.42 -2.92 -8.62
CA TYR A 190 14.52 -1.68 -7.85
C TYR A 190 15.69 -0.80 -8.31
N GLN A 191 16.83 -1.41 -8.69
CA GLN A 191 17.95 -0.70 -9.30
C GLN A 191 17.54 0.05 -10.56
N LYS A 192 16.91 -0.65 -11.53
CA LYS A 192 16.47 -0.03 -12.80
C LYS A 192 15.44 1.07 -12.58
N LEU A 193 14.60 0.92 -11.56
CA LEU A 193 13.62 1.92 -11.19
C LEU A 193 14.29 3.19 -10.65
N ILE A 194 15.29 3.06 -9.77
CA ILE A 194 16.06 4.18 -9.22
C ILE A 194 16.81 4.90 -10.34
N GLU A 195 17.52 4.15 -11.21
CA GLU A 195 18.28 4.70 -12.35
C GLU A 195 17.40 5.57 -13.27
N LYS A 196 16.11 5.23 -13.40
CA LYS A 196 15.14 5.95 -14.23
C LYS A 196 14.25 6.91 -13.47
N ASN A 197 14.43 7.03 -12.15
CA ASN A 197 13.56 7.80 -11.25
C ASN A 197 12.06 7.52 -11.46
N GLY A 198 11.69 6.23 -11.58
CA GLY A 198 10.31 5.79 -11.77
C GLY A 198 10.05 5.08 -13.08
N PHE A 199 8.87 5.33 -13.67
CA PHE A 199 8.35 4.60 -14.85
C PHE A 199 8.24 5.54 -16.06
N PRO A 200 9.35 5.86 -16.75
CA PRO A 200 9.30 6.69 -17.94
C PRO A 200 8.52 5.99 -19.06
N PRO A 201 7.97 6.76 -20.02
CA PRO A 201 7.33 6.19 -21.20
C PRO A 201 8.30 5.27 -21.94
N LEU A 202 7.81 4.10 -22.34
CA LEU A 202 8.56 3.13 -23.13
C LEU A 202 8.10 3.20 -24.61
N PRO A 203 8.99 3.01 -25.60
CA PRO A 203 8.63 3.03 -27.01
C PRO A 203 7.52 2.04 -27.37
N GLU A 204 7.51 0.86 -26.73
CA GLU A 204 6.52 -0.20 -26.99
C GLU A 204 5.10 0.19 -26.53
N ASN A 205 4.98 1.20 -25.67
CA ASN A 205 3.71 1.69 -25.12
C ASN A 205 3.27 3.02 -25.76
N GLN A 206 3.97 3.49 -26.80
CA GLN A 206 3.58 4.72 -27.50
C GLN A 206 2.45 4.44 -28.49
N PRO A 207 1.50 5.37 -28.66
CA PRO A 207 0.55 5.32 -29.78
C PRO A 207 1.29 5.22 -31.12
N ILE A 208 0.78 4.41 -32.03
CA ILE A 208 1.29 4.28 -33.40
C ILE A 208 0.32 4.97 -34.34
N GLU A 209 0.84 5.82 -35.20
CA GLU A 209 0.09 6.43 -36.30
C GLU A 209 0.26 5.57 -37.56
N ASP A 210 -0.79 4.82 -37.92
CA ASP A 210 -0.82 4.01 -39.14
C ASP A 210 -2.26 3.78 -39.60
N ILE A 211 -2.44 3.26 -40.81
CA ILE A 211 -3.73 2.95 -41.42
C ILE A 211 -3.78 1.45 -41.71
N PHE A 212 -4.87 0.80 -41.29
CA PHE A 212 -5.11 -0.60 -41.67
C PHE A 212 -5.23 -0.74 -43.19
N PRO A 213 -4.79 -1.87 -43.79
CA PRO A 213 -4.87 -2.08 -45.24
C PRO A 213 -6.28 -1.89 -45.82
N CYS A 214 -6.37 -1.48 -47.08
CA CYS A 214 -7.67 -1.45 -47.79
C CYS A 214 -8.33 -2.83 -47.75
N GLY A 215 -9.64 -2.87 -47.49
CA GLY A 215 -10.39 -4.12 -47.32
C GLY A 215 -10.23 -4.78 -45.94
N PHE A 216 -9.65 -4.09 -44.96
CA PHE A 216 -9.62 -4.59 -43.58
C PHE A 216 -11.04 -4.83 -43.05
N ALA A 217 -11.30 -6.05 -42.60
CA ALA A 217 -12.59 -6.45 -42.08
C ALA A 217 -12.75 -5.98 -40.63
N TRP A 218 -13.53 -4.92 -40.45
CA TRP A 218 -14.02 -4.50 -39.15
C TRP A 218 -15.29 -5.27 -38.82
N GLY A 219 -15.40 -5.83 -37.63
CA GLY A 219 -16.54 -6.64 -37.27
C GLY A 219 -16.77 -6.76 -35.76
N ILE A 220 -17.90 -7.34 -35.42
CA ILE A 220 -18.29 -7.73 -34.07
C ILE A 220 -18.51 -9.24 -34.02
N VAL A 221 -18.40 -9.82 -32.84
CA VAL A 221 -18.68 -11.25 -32.61
C VAL A 221 -19.96 -11.36 -31.80
N ASP A 222 -20.85 -12.26 -32.20
CA ASP A 222 -21.97 -12.73 -31.39
C ASP A 222 -21.87 -14.25 -31.25
N ASN A 223 -21.69 -14.71 -30.02
CA ASN A 223 -21.53 -16.14 -29.71
C ASN A 223 -22.87 -16.85 -29.52
N TYR A 224 -23.98 -16.10 -29.40
CA TYR A 224 -25.31 -16.64 -29.11
C TYR A 224 -26.36 -15.93 -29.96
N ILE A 225 -26.22 -16.10 -31.28
CA ILE A 225 -27.24 -15.62 -32.22
C ILE A 225 -28.57 -16.27 -31.86
N GLN A 226 -29.53 -15.44 -31.48
CA GLN A 226 -30.86 -15.88 -31.11
C GLN A 226 -31.55 -16.52 -32.32
N TRP A 227 -31.89 -17.79 -32.23
CA TRP A 227 -32.75 -18.46 -33.20
C TRP A 227 -34.19 -17.98 -33.01
N LEU A 228 -34.81 -17.51 -34.09
CA LEU A 228 -36.24 -17.22 -34.14
C LEU A 228 -36.97 -18.49 -34.59
N ASP A 229 -37.51 -19.26 -33.65
CA ASP A 229 -38.49 -20.31 -33.96
C ASP A 229 -39.87 -19.65 -34.11
N GLY A 230 -40.29 -19.43 -35.36
CA GLY A 230 -41.56 -18.77 -35.66
C GLY A 230 -41.85 -18.63 -37.16
N PHE A 231 -41.91 -19.75 -37.88
CA PHE A 231 -42.70 -19.83 -39.12
C PHE A 231 -43.81 -20.85 -38.91
N ASP A 232 -44.99 -20.36 -38.50
CA ASP A 232 -46.24 -21.08 -38.73
C ASP A 232 -46.41 -21.19 -40.25
N MET A 233 -46.36 -22.42 -40.77
CA MET A 233 -46.78 -22.70 -42.14
C MET A 233 -48.27 -22.41 -42.26
N VAL A 234 -48.62 -21.28 -42.86
CA VAL A 234 -49.95 -21.11 -43.46
C VAL A 234 -49.85 -21.64 -44.89
N GLU A 235 -50.23 -22.90 -45.08
CA GLU A 235 -50.57 -23.43 -46.41
C GLU A 235 -51.75 -22.63 -46.97
N VAL A 236 -51.62 -22.16 -48.21
CA VAL A 236 -52.73 -21.69 -49.06
C VAL A 236 -52.90 -22.69 -50.19
#